data_AF-A0AA97DC13-F1
#
_entry.id   AF-A0AA97DC13-F1
#
_cell.length_a   1.000
_cell.length_b   1.000
_cell.length_c   1.000
_cell.angle_alpha   90.00
_cell.angle_beta   90.00
_cell.angle_gamma   90.00
#
_symmetry.space_group_name_H-M   'P 1'
#
loop_
_entity.id
_entity.type
_entity.pdbx_description
1 polymer ?
#
loop_
_entity_poly.entity_id
_entity_poly.type
_entity_poly.pdbx_seq_one_letter_code
_entity_poly.pdbx_strand_id
1 'polypeptide(L)'
;MEKIPVYVVTGFLSSGKTAFLNHLLNLPDWRRVNLQVFQFETGEQDFSCVHTHCRTMSFSKRMLEQQFNEVAAQVTASLQSQTPDEIWVEWNGTAPLSQLRALLQQPELQAKCRLQKILFLASAKTIETLLGRTGTILPEQLAEADLAVLNDASSTEQYRRIRRLLRGVNPWLPVCRITSYDAFYREWFDREERPMDLTFAFAAAGVILYLAARPVFLKYQLPFDAVINAYLGILMQAVPFLLIGVLLSAAVQVFLPPAVVERWLSKSTGVSMLTALAAGFCFPVCDCASVPFFKGLLQKGVPLPAAVTFLLAAPIINPAAILSTYFAFGGNPQMVISRICCGILIALLVGLSFALRTPQEQVLKQNAAMLLTCGAYTNDAQGSRTLQKVRLLLEHASRDFFSVGKFLLIGAFLSAVFQSAGTGALTLLGSQSGLVGSILLMMLTAFCLSLCSSSDAVVARSFSNGLPGSAVLAFLVFGPMLDVKNLLMLSSVCSKRFLVRLSLTVAVLCFCLTFLLGTLKGGIL
;
A
#
# COMPACT_ATOMS: atom_id res chain seq x y z
N MET A 1 -20.03 -18.10 28.29
CA MET A 1 -21.16 -18.26 27.36
C MET A 1 -20.66 -17.91 25.98
N GLU A 2 -21.01 -18.72 24.98
CA GLU A 2 -20.69 -18.43 23.59
C GLU A 2 -21.47 -17.18 23.15
N LYS A 3 -20.81 -16.27 22.42
CA LYS A 3 -21.45 -15.03 21.96
C LYS A 3 -22.30 -15.33 20.73
N ILE A 4 -23.46 -14.68 20.65
CA ILE A 4 -24.39 -14.79 19.53
C ILE A 4 -23.72 -14.19 18.27
N PRO A 5 -23.60 -14.93 17.17
CA PRO A 5 -23.04 -14.43 15.92
C PRO A 5 -23.96 -13.39 15.27
N VAL A 6 -23.36 -12.28 14.82
CA VAL A 6 -24.04 -11.20 14.10
C VAL A 6 -23.51 -11.16 12.66
N TYR A 7 -24.41 -11.31 11.70
CA TYR A 7 -24.15 -11.18 10.27
C TYR A 7 -24.74 -9.88 9.75
N VAL A 8 -23.98 -9.13 8.97
CA VAL A 8 -24.40 -7.81 8.47
C VAL A 8 -24.50 -7.86 6.96
N VAL A 9 -25.66 -7.46 6.42
CA VAL A 9 -25.87 -7.26 5.00
C VAL A 9 -25.93 -5.76 4.73
N THR A 10 -24.94 -5.26 4.01
CA THR A 10 -24.83 -3.86 3.59
C THR A 10 -24.81 -3.76 2.06
N GLY A 11 -24.92 -2.54 1.54
CA GLY A 11 -24.97 -2.27 0.10
C GLY A 11 -25.83 -1.05 -0.20
N PHE A 12 -25.54 -0.39 -1.33
CA PHE A 12 -26.26 0.82 -1.72
C PHE A 12 -27.75 0.59 -1.98
N LEU A 13 -28.52 1.68 -2.00
CA LEU A 13 -29.95 1.67 -2.34
C LEU A 13 -30.17 0.92 -3.67
N SER A 14 -31.24 0.12 -3.73
CA SER A 14 -31.56 -0.74 -4.88
C SER A 14 -30.56 -1.87 -5.18
N SER A 15 -29.69 -2.27 -4.24
CA SER A 15 -28.84 -3.46 -4.42
C SER A 15 -29.56 -4.80 -4.20
N GLY A 16 -30.80 -4.76 -3.68
CA GLY A 16 -31.63 -5.94 -3.41
C GLY A 16 -31.37 -6.61 -2.06
N LYS A 17 -30.95 -5.85 -1.03
CA LYS A 17 -30.66 -6.36 0.32
C LYS A 17 -31.83 -7.10 0.95
N THR A 18 -33.00 -6.48 0.99
CA THR A 18 -34.20 -7.07 1.58
C THR A 18 -34.66 -8.32 0.82
N ALA A 19 -34.63 -8.28 -0.51
CA ALA A 19 -34.94 -9.44 -1.36
C ALA A 19 -33.95 -10.59 -1.11
N PHE A 20 -32.65 -10.29 -1.00
CA PHE A 20 -31.63 -11.26 -0.67
C PHE A 20 -31.88 -11.92 0.69
N LEU A 21 -32.19 -11.14 1.72
CA LEU A 21 -32.53 -11.66 3.06
C LEU A 21 -33.80 -12.52 3.03
N ASN A 22 -34.85 -12.07 2.33
CA ASN A 22 -36.09 -12.83 2.16
C ASN A 22 -35.86 -14.17 1.47
N HIS A 23 -34.95 -14.26 0.49
CA HIS A 23 -34.62 -15.52 -0.16
C HIS A 23 -33.73 -16.42 0.71
N LEU A 24 -32.74 -15.85 1.39
CA LEU A 24 -31.77 -16.61 2.18
C LEU A 24 -32.37 -17.15 3.48
N LEU A 25 -33.07 -16.32 4.25
CA LEU A 25 -33.54 -16.65 5.60
C LEU A 25 -34.85 -17.44 5.63
N ASN A 26 -35.51 -17.60 4.47
CA ASN A 26 -36.69 -18.46 4.33
C ASN A 26 -36.36 -19.84 3.73
N LEU A 27 -35.07 -20.17 3.58
CA LEU A 27 -34.67 -21.53 3.19
C LEU A 27 -35.05 -22.55 4.27
N PRO A 28 -35.35 -23.81 3.90
CA PRO A 28 -35.78 -24.84 4.85
C PRO A 28 -34.82 -25.09 6.01
N ASP A 29 -33.51 -24.85 5.79
CA ASP A 29 -32.44 -25.04 6.76
C ASP A 29 -32.60 -24.13 8.01
N TRP A 30 -33.27 -22.97 7.87
CA TRP A 30 -33.49 -22.01 8.96
C TRP A 30 -34.66 -22.35 9.88
N ARG A 31 -35.44 -23.40 9.57
CA ARG A 31 -36.67 -23.75 10.30
C ARG A 31 -36.45 -24.04 11.80
N ARG A 32 -35.25 -24.47 12.18
CA ARG A 32 -34.89 -24.85 13.56
C ARG A 32 -34.03 -23.81 14.29
N VAL A 33 -33.67 -22.71 13.63
CA VAL A 33 -32.79 -21.67 14.17
C VAL A 33 -33.64 -20.51 14.70
N ASN A 34 -33.38 -20.04 15.92
CA ASN A 34 -34.02 -18.85 16.46
C ASN A 34 -33.37 -17.60 15.85
N LEU A 35 -34.06 -16.98 14.89
CA LEU A 35 -33.53 -15.85 14.12
C LEU A 35 -34.02 -14.51 14.68
N GLN A 36 -33.07 -13.59 14.83
CA GLN A 36 -33.37 -12.18 15.09
C GLN A 36 -32.87 -11.31 13.92
N VAL A 37 -33.79 -10.62 13.25
CA VAL A 37 -33.48 -9.72 12.13
C VAL A 37 -33.67 -8.26 12.56
N PHE A 38 -32.65 -7.44 12.35
CA PHE A 38 -32.69 -5.99 12.57
C PHE A 38 -32.57 -5.26 11.24
N GLN A 39 -33.55 -4.46 10.88
CA GLN A 39 -33.54 -3.64 9.67
C GLN A 39 -33.29 -2.18 10.03
N PHE A 40 -32.24 -1.57 9.48
CA PHE A 40 -31.93 -0.15 9.68
C PHE A 40 -32.26 0.72 8.45
N GLU A 41 -33.10 0.19 7.56
CA GLU A 41 -33.53 0.81 6.32
C GLU A 41 -35.02 0.55 6.14
N THR A 42 -35.78 1.59 5.74
CA THR A 42 -37.17 1.46 5.28
C THR A 42 -37.12 1.27 3.77
N GLY A 43 -37.17 0.01 3.32
CA GLY A 43 -37.18 -0.35 1.89
C GLY A 43 -38.58 -0.27 1.27
N GLU A 44 -38.68 -0.49 -0.06
CA GLU A 44 -39.96 -0.64 -0.76
C GLU A 44 -40.65 -1.99 -0.49
N GLN A 45 -39.87 -2.98 0.00
CA GLN A 45 -40.35 -4.29 0.43
C GLN A 45 -39.96 -4.50 1.89
N ASP A 46 -40.89 -5.02 2.68
CA ASP A 46 -40.61 -5.43 4.05
C ASP A 46 -40.03 -6.85 4.09
N PHE A 47 -39.22 -7.14 5.10
CA PHE A 47 -38.76 -8.51 5.34
C PHE A 47 -39.92 -9.32 5.96
N SER A 48 -40.23 -10.46 5.36
CA SER A 48 -41.28 -11.36 5.82
C SER A 48 -40.69 -12.75 6.05
N CYS A 49 -40.72 -13.20 7.30
CA CYS A 49 -40.19 -14.50 7.68
C CYS A 49 -41.31 -15.55 7.71
N VAL A 50 -41.09 -16.69 7.05
CA VAL A 50 -42.05 -17.82 6.97
C VAL A 50 -41.94 -18.73 8.21
N HIS A 51 -40.87 -18.58 9.00
CA HIS A 51 -40.59 -19.43 10.16
C HIS A 51 -41.19 -18.88 11.46
N THR A 52 -41.71 -19.79 12.30
CA THR A 52 -42.35 -19.46 13.60
C THR A 52 -41.38 -18.89 14.64
N HIS A 53 -40.08 -19.05 14.46
CA HIS A 53 -39.03 -18.66 15.43
C HIS A 53 -38.15 -17.53 14.89
N CYS A 54 -38.79 -16.56 14.24
CA CYS A 54 -38.13 -15.45 13.57
C CYS A 54 -38.76 -14.13 14.00
N ARG A 55 -37.97 -13.24 14.60
CA ARG A 55 -38.41 -11.89 15.00
C ARG A 55 -37.71 -10.85 14.17
N THR A 56 -38.46 -9.84 13.76
CA THR A 56 -37.96 -8.72 12.96
C THR A 56 -38.22 -7.42 13.69
N MET A 57 -37.24 -6.53 13.73
CA MET A 57 -37.39 -5.17 14.22
C MET A 57 -36.81 -4.20 13.20
N SER A 58 -37.55 -3.15 12.90
CA SER A 58 -37.17 -2.12 11.94
C SER A 58 -36.90 -0.78 12.63
N PHE A 59 -35.78 -0.17 12.32
CA PHE A 59 -35.36 1.14 12.78
C PHE A 59 -35.16 2.05 11.56
N SER A 60 -35.74 3.25 11.59
CA SER A 60 -35.49 4.23 10.55
C SER A 60 -34.10 4.85 10.71
N LYS A 61 -33.51 5.32 9.59
CA LYS A 61 -32.25 6.07 9.61
C LYS A 61 -32.30 7.25 10.59
N ARG A 62 -33.43 7.96 10.63
CA ARG A 62 -33.62 9.12 11.51
C ARG A 62 -33.56 8.73 12.98
N MET A 63 -34.16 7.60 13.37
CA MET A 63 -34.06 7.09 14.74
C MET A 63 -32.62 6.70 15.10
N LEU A 64 -31.89 6.08 14.18
CA LEU A 64 -30.48 5.75 14.40
C LEU A 64 -29.62 7.00 14.63
N GLU A 65 -29.84 8.07 13.87
CA GLU A 65 -29.07 9.31 13.96
C GLU A 65 -29.47 10.20 15.14
N GLN A 66 -30.77 10.25 15.49
CA GLN A 66 -31.30 11.17 16.52
C GLN A 66 -31.47 10.51 17.90
N GLN A 67 -31.69 9.19 17.95
CA GLN A 67 -32.09 8.44 19.15
C GLN A 67 -31.26 7.16 19.32
N PHE A 68 -29.95 7.23 19.06
CA PHE A 68 -29.04 6.08 19.07
C PHE A 68 -29.11 5.24 20.36
N ASN A 69 -29.20 5.88 21.53
CA ASN A 69 -29.27 5.18 22.81
C ASN A 69 -30.60 4.44 23.01
N GLU A 70 -31.71 4.97 22.51
CA GLU A 70 -33.01 4.31 22.56
C GLU A 70 -33.03 3.09 21.65
N VAL A 71 -32.46 3.21 20.44
CA VAL A 71 -32.29 2.09 19.51
C VAL A 71 -31.47 0.98 20.17
N ALA A 72 -30.36 1.33 20.83
CA ALA A 72 -29.54 0.35 21.53
C ALA A 72 -30.27 -0.33 22.68
N ALA A 73 -31.02 0.43 23.50
CA ALA A 73 -31.83 -0.13 24.57
C ALA A 73 -32.92 -1.09 24.04
N GLN A 74 -33.57 -0.75 22.92
CA GLN A 74 -34.56 -1.62 22.27
C GLN A 74 -33.94 -2.91 21.72
N VAL A 75 -32.76 -2.82 21.09
CA VAL A 75 -32.00 -3.98 20.64
C VAL A 75 -31.62 -4.88 21.82
N THR A 76 -31.10 -4.31 22.91
CA THR A 76 -30.77 -5.08 24.11
C THR A 76 -32.00 -5.74 24.73
N ALA A 77 -33.11 -4.99 24.87
CA ALA A 77 -34.36 -5.51 25.45
C ALA A 77 -34.90 -6.71 24.64
N SER A 78 -34.82 -6.63 23.31
CA SER A 78 -35.19 -7.74 22.43
C SER A 78 -34.36 -9.00 22.73
N LEU A 79 -33.03 -8.85 22.83
CA LEU A 79 -32.08 -9.93 23.14
C LEU A 79 -32.12 -10.43 24.60
N GLN A 80 -32.79 -9.70 25.50
CA GLN A 80 -33.09 -10.17 26.85
C GLN A 80 -34.39 -10.98 26.89
N SER A 81 -35.39 -10.61 26.09
CA SER A 81 -36.69 -11.28 26.03
C SER A 81 -36.62 -12.69 25.42
N GLN A 82 -35.67 -12.90 24.50
CA GLN A 82 -35.43 -14.17 23.84
C GLN A 82 -33.95 -14.20 23.44
N THR A 83 -33.29 -15.35 23.60
CA THR A 83 -31.90 -15.53 23.18
C THR A 83 -31.88 -16.11 21.77
N PRO A 84 -31.63 -15.32 20.72
CA PRO A 84 -31.51 -15.86 19.37
C PRO A 84 -30.23 -16.67 19.22
N ASP A 85 -30.28 -17.66 18.34
CA ASP A 85 -29.11 -18.44 17.93
C ASP A 85 -28.25 -17.62 16.95
N GLU A 86 -28.89 -16.81 16.09
CA GLU A 86 -28.20 -15.91 15.16
C GLU A 86 -28.91 -14.57 14.98
N ILE A 87 -28.11 -13.52 14.73
CA ILE A 87 -28.59 -12.17 14.45
C ILE A 87 -28.21 -11.77 13.02
N TRP A 88 -29.20 -11.30 12.26
CA TRP A 88 -28.99 -10.74 10.93
C TRP A 88 -29.35 -9.26 10.91
N VAL A 89 -28.44 -8.43 10.40
CA VAL A 89 -28.61 -6.99 10.33
C VAL A 89 -28.65 -6.54 8.88
N GLU A 90 -29.80 -6.01 8.45
CA GLU A 90 -29.88 -5.23 7.22
C GLU A 90 -29.44 -3.81 7.49
N TRP A 91 -28.24 -3.46 7.02
CA TRP A 91 -27.64 -2.16 7.26
C TRP A 91 -27.91 -1.18 6.13
N ASN A 92 -28.12 0.08 6.51
CA ASN A 92 -28.39 1.17 5.59
C ASN A 92 -27.19 1.44 4.67
N GLY A 93 -27.43 1.44 3.36
CA GLY A 93 -26.39 1.71 2.36
C GLY A 93 -25.74 3.09 2.42
N THR A 94 -26.36 4.06 3.10
CA THR A 94 -25.88 5.46 3.19
C THR A 94 -25.27 5.82 4.55
N ALA A 95 -25.38 4.94 5.56
CA ALA A 95 -24.79 5.15 6.88
C ALA A 95 -23.46 4.39 7.01
N PRO A 96 -22.45 4.98 7.69
CA PRO A 96 -21.16 4.31 7.85
C PRO A 96 -21.27 3.12 8.81
N LEU A 97 -20.56 2.02 8.51
CA LEU A 97 -20.54 0.80 9.34
C LEU A 97 -19.98 1.05 10.75
N SER A 98 -19.22 2.13 10.93
CA SER A 98 -18.74 2.57 12.25
C SER A 98 -19.88 2.82 13.26
N GLN A 99 -21.06 3.27 12.81
CA GLN A 99 -22.23 3.42 13.68
C GLN A 99 -22.78 2.07 14.15
N LEU A 100 -22.83 1.07 13.27
CA LEU A 100 -23.22 -0.30 13.64
C LEU A 100 -22.23 -0.90 14.65
N ARG A 101 -20.94 -0.69 14.42
CA ARG A 101 -19.91 -1.14 15.36
C ARG A 101 -20.05 -0.45 16.71
N ALA A 102 -20.32 0.85 16.73
CA ALA A 102 -20.56 1.58 17.98
C ALA A 102 -21.77 1.00 18.74
N LEU A 103 -22.81 0.56 18.02
CA LEU A 103 -23.99 -0.07 18.60
C LEU A 103 -23.60 -1.41 19.26
N LEU A 104 -22.88 -2.26 18.53
CA LEU A 104 -22.42 -3.56 19.02
C LEU A 104 -21.35 -3.46 20.13
N GLN A 105 -20.66 -2.32 20.25
CA GLN A 105 -19.67 -2.05 21.29
C GLN A 105 -20.27 -1.54 22.61
N GLN A 106 -21.57 -1.31 22.67
CA GLN A 106 -22.20 -1.02 23.96
C GLN A 106 -22.00 -2.19 24.93
N PRO A 107 -21.71 -1.96 26.23
CA PRO A 107 -21.27 -3.01 27.16
C PRO A 107 -22.16 -4.25 27.18
N GLU A 108 -23.48 -4.05 27.16
CA GLU A 108 -24.48 -5.13 27.21
C GLU A 108 -24.51 -5.98 25.93
N LEU A 109 -24.37 -5.33 24.77
CA LEU A 109 -24.34 -5.99 23.46
C LEU A 109 -22.96 -6.61 23.20
N GLN A 110 -21.88 -5.96 23.59
CA GLN A 110 -20.51 -6.45 23.42
C GLN A 110 -20.28 -7.75 24.20
N ALA A 111 -20.91 -7.90 25.37
CA ALA A 111 -20.85 -9.12 26.17
C ALA A 111 -21.58 -10.29 25.51
N LYS A 112 -22.67 -10.03 24.78
CA LYS A 112 -23.56 -11.05 24.21
C LYS A 112 -23.32 -11.36 22.73
N CYS A 113 -22.86 -10.38 21.95
CA CYS A 113 -22.82 -10.45 20.49
C CYS A 113 -21.38 -10.47 19.98
N ARG A 114 -21.14 -11.20 18.89
CA ARG A 114 -19.88 -11.19 18.13
C ARG A 114 -20.21 -10.90 16.67
N LEU A 115 -19.68 -9.80 16.13
CA LEU A 115 -19.73 -9.54 14.69
C LEU A 115 -18.93 -10.62 13.97
N GLN A 116 -19.61 -11.43 13.16
CA GLN A 116 -19.04 -12.62 12.53
C GLN A 116 -18.58 -12.32 11.10
N LYS A 117 -19.48 -11.81 10.25
CA LYS A 117 -19.15 -11.45 8.85
C LYS A 117 -20.01 -10.28 8.33
N ILE A 118 -19.46 -9.52 7.40
CA ILE A 118 -20.12 -8.43 6.67
C ILE A 118 -20.20 -8.78 5.17
N LEU A 119 -21.44 -8.84 4.65
CA LEU A 119 -21.73 -9.03 3.23
C LEU A 119 -22.02 -7.68 2.57
N PHE A 120 -21.35 -7.43 1.45
CA PHE A 120 -21.64 -6.28 0.59
C PHE A 120 -22.42 -6.71 -0.65
N LEU A 121 -23.69 -6.34 -0.73
CA LEU A 121 -24.53 -6.55 -1.91
C LEU A 121 -24.39 -5.41 -2.90
N ALA A 122 -24.06 -5.77 -4.14
CA ALA A 122 -23.90 -4.86 -5.25
C ALA A 122 -24.82 -5.27 -6.41
N SER A 123 -25.67 -4.36 -6.88
CA SER A 123 -26.32 -4.53 -8.19
C SER A 123 -25.34 -4.14 -9.30
N ALA A 124 -25.23 -4.96 -10.33
CA ALA A 124 -24.32 -4.72 -11.44
C ALA A 124 -24.60 -3.40 -12.18
N LYS A 125 -25.86 -2.96 -12.23
CA LYS A 125 -26.28 -1.70 -12.86
C LYS A 125 -25.92 -0.48 -12.03
N THR A 126 -26.10 -0.57 -10.71
CA THR A 126 -25.97 0.56 -9.79
C THR A 126 -24.50 0.81 -9.43
N ILE A 127 -23.68 -0.23 -9.33
CA ILE A 127 -22.30 -0.05 -8.88
C ILE A 127 -21.44 0.72 -9.90
N GLU A 128 -21.67 0.53 -11.20
CA GLU A 128 -20.94 1.27 -12.24
C GLU A 128 -21.27 2.77 -12.21
N THR A 129 -22.48 3.14 -11.82
CA THR A 129 -22.93 4.55 -11.75
C THR A 129 -22.59 5.21 -10.42
N LEU A 130 -22.51 4.44 -9.34
CA LEU A 130 -22.14 4.92 -8.00
C LEU A 130 -20.63 5.07 -7.81
N LEU A 131 -19.82 4.24 -8.48
CA LEU A 131 -18.35 4.31 -8.50
C LEU A 131 -17.88 5.61 -9.16
N GLY A 132 -17.83 6.69 -8.36
CA GLY A 132 -17.43 8.03 -8.79
C GLY A 132 -18.32 9.15 -8.22
N ARG A 133 -19.50 8.83 -7.67
CA ARG A 133 -20.47 9.82 -7.14
C ARG A 133 -20.65 9.78 -5.61
N THR A 134 -20.40 8.64 -4.97
CA THR A 134 -20.80 8.38 -3.56
C THR A 134 -19.77 8.78 -2.49
N GLY A 135 -18.73 9.53 -2.83
CA GLY A 135 -17.69 9.91 -1.88
C GLY A 135 -17.00 8.70 -1.21
N THR A 136 -16.79 8.76 0.10
CA THR A 136 -16.01 7.78 0.89
C THR A 136 -16.79 6.55 1.37
N ILE A 137 -18.13 6.60 1.33
CA ILE A 137 -19.00 5.57 1.94
C ILE A 137 -18.83 4.21 1.26
N LEU A 138 -18.78 4.19 -0.08
CA LEU A 138 -18.64 2.95 -0.85
C LEU A 138 -17.26 2.29 -0.61
N PRO A 139 -16.13 3.01 -0.69
CA PRO A 139 -14.83 2.45 -0.30
C PRO A 139 -14.77 1.94 1.13
N GLU A 140 -15.37 2.63 2.10
CA GLU A 140 -15.39 2.23 3.51
C GLU A 140 -16.15 0.91 3.69
N GLN A 141 -17.37 0.81 3.12
CA GLN A 141 -18.17 -0.41 3.17
C GLN A 141 -17.48 -1.60 2.48
N LEU A 142 -16.81 -1.36 1.34
CA LEU A 142 -16.05 -2.40 0.63
C LEU A 142 -14.75 -2.82 1.33
N ALA A 143 -14.13 -1.92 2.08
CA ALA A 143 -12.92 -2.23 2.85
C ALA A 143 -13.25 -3.10 4.07
N GLU A 144 -14.41 -2.90 4.68
CA GLU A 144 -14.85 -3.69 5.83
C GLU A 144 -15.59 -4.99 5.45
N ALA A 145 -16.05 -5.13 4.20
CA ALA A 145 -16.75 -6.32 3.76
C ALA A 145 -15.85 -7.56 3.71
N ASP A 146 -16.39 -8.69 4.14
CA ASP A 146 -15.75 -10.01 4.05
C ASP A 146 -16.05 -10.70 2.71
N LEU A 147 -17.17 -10.33 2.07
CA LEU A 147 -17.57 -10.82 0.75
C LEU A 147 -18.42 -9.79 0.02
N ALA A 148 -18.11 -9.58 -1.26
CA ALA A 148 -19.00 -8.88 -2.17
C ALA A 148 -19.84 -9.87 -2.98
N VAL A 149 -21.14 -9.67 -2.96
CA VAL A 149 -22.12 -10.48 -3.68
C VAL A 149 -22.72 -9.62 -4.79
N LEU A 150 -22.51 -10.04 -6.03
CA LEU A 150 -23.05 -9.34 -7.20
C LEU A 150 -24.42 -9.89 -7.56
N ASN A 151 -25.42 -9.02 -7.42
CA ASN A 151 -26.79 -9.24 -7.87
C ASN A 151 -26.92 -8.81 -9.35
N ASP A 152 -27.71 -9.55 -10.12
CA ASP A 152 -28.13 -9.21 -11.50
C ASP A 152 -27.03 -9.09 -12.57
N ALA A 153 -25.85 -9.70 -12.37
CA ALA A 153 -24.80 -9.68 -13.39
C ALA A 153 -25.11 -10.67 -14.53
N SER A 154 -25.84 -10.25 -15.56
CA SER A 154 -26.30 -11.14 -16.64
C SER A 154 -25.17 -11.69 -17.51
N SER A 155 -24.13 -10.90 -17.80
CA SER A 155 -23.02 -11.30 -18.68
C SER A 155 -21.70 -11.57 -17.93
N THR A 156 -20.91 -12.53 -18.42
CA THR A 156 -19.58 -12.86 -17.88
C THR A 156 -18.61 -11.69 -17.97
N GLU A 157 -18.75 -10.84 -18.99
CA GLU A 157 -17.91 -9.66 -19.18
C GLU A 157 -18.19 -8.57 -18.14
N GLN A 158 -19.47 -8.29 -17.86
CA GLN A 158 -19.90 -7.35 -16.83
C GLN A 158 -19.42 -7.80 -15.45
N TYR A 159 -19.54 -9.10 -15.14
CA TYR A 159 -19.00 -9.66 -13.89
C TYR A 159 -17.49 -9.45 -13.77
N ARG A 160 -16.70 -9.75 -14.82
CA ARG A 160 -15.25 -9.54 -14.80
C ARG A 160 -14.89 -8.07 -14.62
N ARG A 161 -15.63 -7.15 -15.26
CA ARG A 161 -15.41 -5.71 -15.16
C ARG A 161 -15.66 -5.21 -13.74
N ILE A 162 -16.81 -5.52 -13.16
CA ILE A 162 -17.16 -5.08 -11.80
C ILE A 162 -16.26 -5.75 -10.77
N ARG A 163 -15.93 -7.03 -10.94
CA ARG A 163 -14.95 -7.71 -10.08
C ARG A 163 -13.59 -7.00 -10.07
N ARG A 164 -13.12 -6.49 -11.22
CA ARG A 164 -11.88 -5.68 -11.27
C ARG A 164 -12.06 -4.36 -10.52
N LEU A 165 -13.20 -3.69 -10.64
CA LEU A 165 -13.48 -2.44 -9.94
C LEU A 165 -13.50 -2.65 -8.41
N LEU A 166 -14.23 -3.65 -7.93
CA LEU A 166 -14.30 -4.01 -6.51
C LEU A 166 -12.91 -4.39 -5.96
N ARG A 167 -12.14 -5.19 -6.72
CA ARG A 167 -10.75 -5.53 -6.35
C ARG A 167 -9.78 -4.36 -6.47
N GLY A 168 -10.12 -3.32 -7.22
CA GLY A 168 -9.38 -2.07 -7.22
C GLY A 168 -9.48 -1.35 -5.87
N VAL A 169 -10.62 -1.48 -5.18
CA VAL A 169 -10.86 -0.92 -3.85
C VAL A 169 -10.32 -1.82 -2.74
N ASN A 170 -10.68 -3.12 -2.77
CA ASN A 170 -10.22 -4.14 -1.84
C ASN A 170 -9.71 -5.39 -2.60
N PRO A 171 -8.39 -5.53 -2.81
CA PRO A 171 -7.80 -6.62 -3.59
C PRO A 171 -8.07 -8.03 -3.06
N TRP A 172 -8.33 -8.13 -1.76
CA TRP A 172 -8.54 -9.40 -1.05
C TRP A 172 -10.01 -9.78 -0.95
N LEU A 173 -10.93 -8.86 -1.28
CA LEU A 173 -12.37 -9.10 -1.25
C LEU A 173 -12.73 -10.22 -2.23
N PRO A 174 -13.22 -11.37 -1.73
CA PRO A 174 -13.85 -12.35 -2.57
C PRO A 174 -15.09 -11.71 -3.21
N VAL A 175 -15.32 -12.00 -4.48
CA VAL A 175 -16.48 -11.49 -5.21
C VAL A 175 -17.18 -12.69 -5.84
N CYS A 176 -18.40 -12.99 -5.43
CA CYS A 176 -19.19 -14.08 -5.97
C CYS A 176 -20.43 -13.56 -6.72
N ARG A 177 -20.95 -14.39 -7.61
CA ARG A 177 -22.26 -14.19 -8.26
C ARG A 177 -23.19 -15.22 -7.65
N ILE A 178 -24.40 -14.80 -7.26
CA ILE A 178 -25.41 -15.76 -6.80
C ILE A 178 -25.92 -16.54 -8.01
N THR A 179 -25.72 -17.85 -8.00
CA THR A 179 -26.31 -18.80 -8.97
C THR A 179 -27.45 -19.59 -8.35
N SER A 180 -27.34 -19.93 -7.06
CA SER A 180 -28.40 -20.51 -6.22
C SER A 180 -28.15 -20.18 -4.75
N TYR A 181 -29.19 -19.88 -3.98
CA TYR A 181 -29.07 -19.52 -2.56
C TYR A 181 -28.62 -20.70 -1.67
N ASP A 182 -28.99 -21.95 -2.00
CA ASP A 182 -28.55 -23.14 -1.26
C ASP A 182 -27.03 -23.37 -1.38
N ALA A 183 -26.48 -23.24 -2.59
CA ALA A 183 -25.04 -23.35 -2.81
C ALA A 183 -24.28 -22.20 -2.13
N PHE A 184 -24.87 -21.00 -2.14
CA PHE A 184 -24.32 -19.84 -1.43
C PHE A 184 -24.25 -20.09 0.07
N TYR A 185 -25.32 -20.62 0.68
CA TYR A 185 -25.36 -20.94 2.12
C TYR A 185 -24.22 -21.89 2.50
N ARG A 186 -24.07 -23.01 1.79
CA ARG A 186 -22.98 -23.97 2.08
C ARG A 186 -21.60 -23.35 1.91
N GLU A 187 -21.34 -22.64 0.81
CA GLU A 187 -20.02 -22.03 0.58
C GLU A 187 -19.70 -20.89 1.57
N TRP A 188 -20.73 -20.18 2.05
CA TRP A 188 -20.60 -19.06 2.98
C TRP A 188 -20.31 -19.50 4.42
N PHE A 189 -21.02 -20.53 4.88
CA PHE A 189 -20.92 -21.05 6.25
C PHE A 189 -19.81 -22.09 6.43
N ASP A 190 -19.53 -22.95 5.42
CA ASP A 190 -18.40 -23.91 5.48
C ASP A 190 -17.03 -23.25 5.32
N ARG A 191 -16.98 -21.98 4.90
CA ARG A 191 -15.75 -21.18 5.08
C ARG A 191 -15.64 -20.79 6.55
N GLU A 192 -15.25 -21.76 7.36
CA GLU A 192 -14.63 -21.54 8.66
C GLU A 192 -13.57 -20.44 8.52
N GLU A 193 -13.53 -19.53 9.51
CA GLU A 193 -12.39 -18.65 9.73
C GLU A 193 -11.14 -19.51 9.62
N ARG A 194 -10.34 -19.33 8.55
CA ARG A 194 -9.11 -20.11 8.38
C ARG A 194 -8.34 -19.99 9.68
N PRO A 195 -8.15 -21.09 10.44
CA PRO A 195 -7.50 -21.01 11.72
C PRO A 195 -6.10 -20.44 11.50
N MET A 196 -5.60 -19.68 12.48
CA MET A 196 -4.21 -19.20 12.50
C MET A 196 -3.20 -20.31 12.16
N ASP A 197 -3.58 -21.58 12.34
CA ASP A 197 -2.88 -22.79 11.91
C ASP A 197 -2.50 -22.82 10.43
N LEU A 198 -3.25 -22.22 9.50
CA LEU A 198 -2.86 -22.26 8.08
C LEU A 198 -1.66 -21.36 7.81
N THR A 199 -1.61 -20.19 8.44
CA THR A 199 -0.42 -19.31 8.41
C THR A 199 0.77 -19.96 9.09
N PHE A 200 0.56 -20.63 10.23
CA PHE A 200 1.62 -21.42 10.88
C PHE A 200 2.03 -22.63 10.04
N ALA A 201 1.11 -23.27 9.32
CA ALA A 201 1.38 -24.38 8.42
C ALA A 201 2.14 -23.92 7.17
N PHE A 202 1.83 -22.74 6.61
CA PHE A 202 2.62 -22.15 5.52
C PHE A 202 4.03 -21.76 6.00
N ALA A 203 4.16 -21.21 7.21
CA ALA A 203 5.46 -20.90 7.79
C ALA A 203 6.27 -22.18 8.05
N ALA A 204 5.65 -23.19 8.67
CA ALA A 204 6.26 -24.49 8.93
C ALA A 204 6.62 -25.22 7.63
N ALA A 205 5.75 -25.20 6.61
CA ALA A 205 6.04 -25.74 5.29
C ALA A 205 7.22 -25.01 4.62
N GLY A 206 7.31 -23.69 4.80
CA GLY A 206 8.47 -22.90 4.35
C GLY A 206 9.76 -23.32 5.05
N VAL A 207 9.73 -23.54 6.37
CA VAL A 207 10.88 -24.03 7.15
C VAL A 207 11.25 -25.47 6.75
N ILE A 208 10.28 -26.35 6.57
CA ILE A 208 10.51 -27.74 6.13
C ILE A 208 11.10 -27.77 4.72
N LEU A 209 10.55 -26.96 3.80
CA LEU A 209 11.09 -26.81 2.44
C LEU A 209 12.53 -26.28 2.47
N TYR A 210 12.83 -25.30 3.32
CA TYR A 210 14.18 -24.79 3.54
C TYR A 210 15.12 -25.90 4.03
N LEU A 211 14.74 -26.63 5.08
CA LEU A 211 15.55 -27.72 5.64
C LEU A 211 15.74 -28.87 4.63
N ALA A 212 14.74 -29.18 3.82
CA ALA A 212 14.80 -30.22 2.80
C ALA A 212 15.64 -29.82 1.58
N ALA A 213 15.62 -28.54 1.18
CA ALA A 213 16.37 -28.06 0.03
C ALA A 213 17.85 -27.80 0.37
N ARG A 214 18.16 -27.44 1.62
CA ARG A 214 19.52 -27.18 2.12
C ARG A 214 20.56 -28.26 1.75
N PRO A 215 20.35 -29.58 1.97
CA PRO A 215 21.33 -30.60 1.60
C PRO A 215 21.59 -30.69 0.10
N VAL A 216 20.57 -30.42 -0.74
CA VAL A 216 20.72 -30.40 -2.21
C VAL A 216 21.58 -29.21 -2.64
N PHE A 217 21.33 -28.02 -2.09
CA PHE A 217 22.11 -26.82 -2.41
C PHE A 217 23.56 -26.90 -1.94
N LEU A 218 23.81 -27.48 -0.75
CA LEU A 218 25.16 -27.75 -0.24
C LEU A 218 25.93 -28.71 -1.15
N LYS A 219 25.26 -29.71 -1.74
CA LYS A 219 25.87 -30.65 -2.69
C LYS A 219 26.35 -29.99 -3.98
N TYR A 220 25.69 -28.92 -4.42
CA TYR A 220 26.03 -28.18 -5.65
C TYR A 220 26.89 -26.92 -5.39
N GLN A 221 27.42 -26.73 -4.17
CA GLN A 221 28.20 -25.54 -3.77
C GLN A 221 27.50 -24.20 -4.06
N LEU A 222 26.17 -24.19 -4.13
CA LEU A 222 25.41 -22.96 -4.36
C LEU A 222 25.36 -22.15 -3.04
N PRO A 223 25.57 -20.82 -3.09
CA PRO A 223 25.65 -19.97 -1.89
C PRO A 223 24.26 -19.66 -1.29
N PHE A 224 23.44 -20.70 -1.08
CA PHE A 224 22.04 -20.58 -0.66
C PHE A 224 21.88 -19.93 0.72
N ASP A 225 22.71 -20.33 1.69
CA ASP A 225 22.73 -19.71 3.03
C ASP A 225 23.10 -18.22 2.94
N ALA A 226 24.01 -17.84 2.01
CA ALA A 226 24.36 -16.45 1.77
C ALA A 226 23.21 -15.65 1.15
N VAL A 227 22.47 -16.22 0.19
CA VAL A 227 21.27 -15.60 -0.39
C VAL A 227 20.22 -15.34 0.69
N ILE A 228 19.94 -16.32 1.55
CA ILE A 228 18.90 -16.17 2.58
C ILE A 228 19.31 -15.15 3.63
N ASN A 229 20.57 -15.19 4.07
CA ASN A 229 21.08 -14.21 5.04
C ASN A 229 21.06 -12.80 4.46
N ALA A 230 21.47 -12.61 3.20
CA ALA A 230 21.38 -11.32 2.52
C ALA A 230 19.92 -10.88 2.38
N TYR A 231 19.02 -11.77 1.99
CA TYR A 231 17.59 -11.48 1.86
C TYR A 231 16.95 -11.05 3.19
N LEU A 232 17.15 -11.82 4.25
CA LEU A 232 16.65 -11.50 5.58
C LEU A 232 17.25 -10.18 6.10
N GLY A 233 18.55 -9.94 5.88
CA GLY A 233 19.20 -8.69 6.24
C GLY A 233 18.57 -7.47 5.54
N ILE A 234 18.35 -7.57 4.22
CA ILE A 234 17.68 -6.51 3.45
C ILE A 234 16.26 -6.28 3.97
N LEU A 235 15.50 -7.34 4.27
CA LEU A 235 14.13 -7.21 4.79
C LEU A 235 14.08 -6.60 6.20
N MET A 236 14.93 -7.06 7.11
CA MET A 236 15.01 -6.53 8.48
C MET A 236 15.33 -5.04 8.49
N GLN A 237 16.10 -4.55 7.51
CA GLN A 237 16.36 -3.13 7.34
C GLN A 237 15.23 -2.40 6.62
N ALA A 238 14.78 -2.90 5.46
CA ALA A 238 13.88 -2.18 4.57
C ALA A 238 12.43 -2.09 5.11
N VAL A 239 11.95 -3.09 5.84
CA VAL A 239 10.57 -3.10 6.36
C VAL A 239 10.31 -1.97 7.37
N PRO A 240 11.13 -1.75 8.41
CA PRO A 240 10.98 -0.62 9.32
C PRO A 240 11.00 0.73 8.59
N PHE A 241 11.92 0.91 7.65
CA PHE A 241 11.99 2.17 6.90
C PHE A 241 10.81 2.37 5.96
N LEU A 242 10.35 1.32 5.28
CA LEU A 242 9.14 1.36 4.46
C LEU A 242 7.93 1.75 5.32
N LEU A 243 7.80 1.17 6.52
CA LEU A 243 6.73 1.47 7.46
C LEU A 243 6.74 2.96 7.87
N ILE A 244 7.91 3.50 8.20
CA ILE A 244 8.08 4.94 8.49
C ILE A 244 7.70 5.79 7.26
N GLY A 245 8.12 5.38 6.06
CA GLY A 245 7.81 6.09 4.81
C GLY A 245 6.33 6.15 4.49
N VAL A 246 5.60 5.04 4.66
CA VAL A 246 4.14 5.02 4.43
C VAL A 246 3.37 5.78 5.52
N LEU A 247 3.83 5.74 6.78
CA LEU A 247 3.24 6.53 7.86
C LEU A 247 3.46 8.02 7.62
N LEU A 248 4.66 8.43 7.21
CA LEU A 248 4.97 9.82 6.88
C LEU A 248 4.19 10.28 5.65
N SER A 249 4.06 9.44 4.62
CA SER A 249 3.24 9.73 3.44
C SER A 249 1.76 9.90 3.83
N ALA A 250 1.21 8.98 4.62
CA ALA A 250 -0.16 9.09 5.14
C ALA A 250 -0.35 10.33 6.02
N ALA A 251 0.65 10.68 6.85
CA ALA A 251 0.64 11.89 7.65
C ALA A 251 0.64 13.15 6.77
N VAL A 252 1.46 13.22 5.71
CA VAL A 252 1.42 14.31 4.73
C VAL A 252 0.05 14.35 4.03
N GLN A 253 -0.53 13.20 3.70
CA GLN A 253 -1.84 13.12 3.09
C GLN A 253 -2.97 13.63 4.00
N VAL A 254 -2.89 13.39 5.32
CA VAL A 254 -3.94 13.74 6.29
C VAL A 254 -3.73 15.13 6.89
N PHE A 255 -2.49 15.49 7.24
CA PHE A 255 -2.18 16.69 8.01
C PHE A 255 -1.70 17.87 7.17
N LEU A 256 -1.19 17.67 5.95
CA LEU A 256 -0.73 18.79 5.12
C LEU A 256 -1.89 19.43 4.36
N PRO A 257 -2.30 20.68 4.70
CA PRO A 257 -3.38 21.36 4.03
C PRO A 257 -2.97 21.75 2.59
N PRO A 258 -3.88 21.73 1.62
CA PRO A 258 -3.61 22.20 0.26
C PRO A 258 -3.03 23.61 0.22
N ALA A 259 -3.47 24.50 1.11
CA ALA A 259 -2.96 25.88 1.21
C ALA A 259 -1.47 25.96 1.62
N VAL A 260 -0.97 25.01 2.41
CA VAL A 260 0.46 24.95 2.77
C VAL A 260 1.27 24.45 1.58
N VAL A 261 0.74 23.46 0.86
CA VAL A 261 1.33 22.94 -0.38
C VAL A 261 1.42 24.07 -1.42
N GLU A 262 0.34 24.82 -1.65
CA GLU A 262 0.32 25.98 -2.57
C GLU A 262 1.23 27.13 -2.12
N ARG A 263 1.42 27.35 -0.81
CA ARG A 263 2.29 28.42 -0.30
C ARG A 263 3.78 28.02 -0.31
N TRP A 264 4.10 26.76 -0.02
CA TRP A 264 5.47 26.22 -0.08
C TRP A 264 5.94 25.99 -1.52
N LEU A 265 5.02 25.72 -2.43
CA LEU A 265 5.32 25.53 -3.84
C LEU A 265 5.03 26.83 -4.57
N SER A 266 6.06 27.67 -4.67
CA SER A 266 5.94 28.93 -5.41
C SER A 266 5.50 28.68 -6.86
N LYS A 267 4.92 29.69 -7.51
CA LYS A 267 4.59 29.63 -8.96
C LYS A 267 5.80 29.32 -9.85
N SER A 268 7.02 29.51 -9.37
CA SER A 268 8.24 29.21 -10.13
C SER A 268 8.74 27.78 -9.85
N THR A 269 9.01 27.04 -10.94
CA THR A 269 9.49 25.65 -10.87
C THR A 269 10.82 25.53 -10.13
N GLY A 270 11.73 26.50 -10.29
CA GLY A 270 13.06 26.47 -9.66
C GLY A 270 13.00 26.55 -8.14
N VAL A 271 12.23 27.48 -7.58
CA VAL A 271 12.07 27.60 -6.12
C VAL A 271 11.39 26.36 -5.55
N SER A 272 10.42 25.78 -6.28
CA SER A 272 9.77 24.53 -5.87
C SER A 272 10.74 23.33 -5.80
N MET A 273 11.75 23.29 -6.67
CA MET A 273 12.80 22.25 -6.63
C MET A 273 13.79 22.49 -5.49
N LEU A 274 14.11 23.75 -5.19
CA LEU A 274 14.96 24.10 -4.04
C LEU A 274 14.28 23.79 -2.71
N THR A 275 12.97 24.07 -2.57
CA THR A 275 12.21 23.69 -1.38
C THR A 275 12.11 22.17 -1.22
N ALA A 276 12.00 21.43 -2.33
CA ALA A 276 12.07 19.96 -2.33
C ALA A 276 13.43 19.42 -1.87
N LEU A 277 14.55 20.05 -2.27
CA LEU A 277 15.89 19.70 -1.78
C LEU A 277 16.02 19.93 -0.26
N ALA A 278 15.61 21.11 0.21
CA ALA A 278 15.64 21.42 1.65
C ALA A 278 14.78 20.43 2.46
N ALA A 279 13.59 20.09 1.95
CA ALA A 279 12.75 19.07 2.55
C ALA A 279 13.43 17.70 2.57
N GLY A 280 14.14 17.29 1.52
CA GLY A 280 14.87 16.01 1.49
C GLY A 280 15.97 15.91 2.56
N PHE A 281 16.57 17.04 2.96
CA PHE A 281 17.54 17.08 4.05
C PHE A 281 16.84 17.03 5.43
N CYS A 282 15.76 17.80 5.61
CA CYS A 282 15.02 17.87 6.87
C CYS A 282 14.22 16.60 7.17
N PHE A 283 13.73 15.90 6.14
CA PHE A 283 13.04 14.63 6.24
C PHE A 283 14.01 13.54 5.74
N PRO A 284 14.82 12.92 6.64
CA PRO A 284 15.81 11.91 6.26
C PRO A 284 15.11 10.60 5.86
N VAL A 285 14.55 10.61 4.66
CA VAL A 285 13.83 9.49 4.04
C VAL A 285 14.85 8.67 3.25
N CYS A 286 14.99 7.39 3.56
CA CYS A 286 15.82 6.49 2.74
C CYS A 286 15.13 6.18 1.40
N ASP A 287 15.87 5.57 0.48
CA ASP A 287 15.40 5.10 -0.83
C ASP A 287 14.10 4.28 -0.74
N CYS A 288 13.98 3.38 0.24
CA CYS A 288 12.77 2.55 0.44
C CYS A 288 11.55 3.37 0.89
N ALA A 289 11.76 4.43 1.66
CA ALA A 289 10.70 5.30 2.17
C ALA A 289 10.33 6.41 1.16
N SER A 290 11.20 6.68 0.19
CA SER A 290 11.05 7.78 -0.77
C SER A 290 9.91 7.55 -1.77
N VAL A 291 9.64 6.30 -2.15
CA VAL A 291 8.58 5.92 -3.12
C VAL A 291 7.16 6.24 -2.62
N PRO A 292 6.69 5.73 -1.46
CA PRO A 292 5.36 6.07 -0.97
C PRO A 292 5.22 7.57 -0.67
N PHE A 293 6.29 8.22 -0.24
CA PHE A 293 6.29 9.66 0.01
C PHE A 293 6.15 10.47 -1.29
N PHE A 294 6.92 10.13 -2.33
CA PHE A 294 6.81 10.69 -3.67
C PHE A 294 5.40 10.56 -4.23
N LYS A 295 4.79 9.37 -4.09
CA LYS A 295 3.39 9.14 -4.44
C LYS A 295 2.45 10.10 -3.70
N GLY A 296 2.61 10.22 -2.38
CA GLY A 296 1.80 11.11 -1.55
C GLY A 296 1.92 12.58 -1.94
N LEU A 297 3.14 13.04 -2.27
CA LEU A 297 3.39 14.39 -2.78
C LEU A 297 2.66 14.64 -4.11
N LEU A 298 2.75 13.71 -5.07
CA LEU A 298 2.04 13.83 -6.34
C LEU A 298 0.53 13.84 -6.17
N GLN A 299 0.00 13.01 -5.27
CA GLN A 299 -1.44 12.99 -4.96
C GLN A 299 -1.93 14.28 -4.30
N LYS A 300 -1.05 14.99 -3.60
CA LYS A 300 -1.32 16.32 -3.03
C LYS A 300 -1.17 17.48 -4.01
N GLY A 301 -0.84 17.20 -5.28
CA GLY A 301 -0.72 18.21 -6.32
C GLY A 301 0.64 18.91 -6.36
N VAL A 302 1.66 18.35 -5.71
CA VAL A 302 3.04 18.86 -5.82
C VAL A 302 3.51 18.72 -7.28
N PRO A 303 4.09 19.78 -7.89
CA PRO A 303 4.63 19.72 -9.24
C PRO A 303 5.59 18.55 -9.44
N LEU A 304 5.43 17.83 -10.55
CA LEU A 304 6.26 16.68 -10.88
C LEU A 304 7.78 16.96 -10.81
N PRO A 305 8.32 18.10 -11.31
CA PRO A 305 9.73 18.42 -11.21
C PRO A 305 10.26 18.43 -9.77
N ALA A 306 9.48 19.00 -8.84
CA ALA A 306 9.84 19.09 -7.43
C ALA A 306 9.74 17.73 -6.74
N ALA A 307 8.69 16.96 -7.02
CA ALA A 307 8.52 15.61 -6.48
C ALA A 307 9.65 14.67 -6.94
N VAL A 308 10.05 14.72 -8.22
CA VAL A 308 11.18 13.94 -8.75
C VAL A 308 12.52 14.40 -8.14
N THR A 309 12.69 15.70 -7.95
CA THR A 309 13.89 16.24 -7.29
C THR A 309 14.01 15.71 -5.86
N PHE A 310 12.90 15.71 -5.09
CA PHE A 310 12.86 15.13 -3.74
C PHE A 310 13.19 13.64 -3.76
N LEU A 311 12.54 12.87 -4.65
CA LEU A 311 12.71 11.42 -4.78
C LEU A 311 14.18 11.02 -4.96
N LEU A 312 14.93 11.76 -5.78
CA LEU A 312 16.33 11.45 -6.08
C LEU A 312 17.31 12.04 -5.07
N ALA A 313 17.01 13.22 -4.51
CA ALA A 313 17.94 13.91 -3.63
C ALA A 313 17.90 13.40 -2.18
N ALA A 314 16.72 13.07 -1.64
CA ALA A 314 16.56 12.71 -0.23
C ALA A 314 17.48 11.56 0.23
N PRO A 315 17.66 10.46 -0.54
CA PRO A 315 18.57 9.38 -0.14
C PRO A 315 20.05 9.77 -0.15
N ILE A 316 20.44 10.78 -0.96
CA ILE A 316 21.82 11.26 -1.10
C ILE A 316 22.19 12.22 0.03
N ILE A 317 21.31 13.17 0.33
CA ILE A 317 21.54 14.20 1.35
C ILE A 317 21.12 13.76 2.76
N ASN A 318 20.73 12.50 2.90
CA ASN A 318 20.39 11.90 4.18
C ASN A 318 21.61 11.97 5.13
N PRO A 319 21.47 12.57 6.33
CA PRO A 319 22.55 12.65 7.32
C PRO A 319 23.23 11.31 7.62
N ALA A 320 22.47 10.21 7.66
CA ALA A 320 23.03 8.88 7.89
C ALA A 320 23.93 8.42 6.72
N ALA A 321 23.55 8.72 5.49
CA ALA A 321 24.35 8.40 4.29
C ALA A 321 25.61 9.28 4.20
N ILE A 322 25.50 10.56 4.56
CA ILE A 322 26.62 11.51 4.62
C ILE A 322 27.66 11.03 5.65
N LEU A 323 27.22 10.74 6.88
CA LEU A 323 28.09 10.26 7.96
C LEU A 323 28.73 8.92 7.61
N SER A 324 27.97 7.97 7.04
CA SER A 324 28.51 6.69 6.61
C SER A 324 29.62 6.85 5.55
N THR A 325 29.43 7.76 4.60
CA THR A 325 30.46 8.07 3.58
C THR A 325 31.71 8.66 4.21
N TYR A 326 31.55 9.58 5.16
CA TYR A 326 32.66 10.20 5.85
C TYR A 326 33.53 9.16 6.58
N PHE A 327 32.91 8.27 7.35
CA PHE A 327 33.64 7.23 8.08
C PHE A 327 34.21 6.13 7.17
N ALA A 328 33.47 5.70 6.14
CA ALA A 328 33.93 4.65 5.22
C ALA A 328 35.20 5.06 4.43
N PHE A 329 35.34 6.34 4.11
CA PHE A 329 36.50 6.88 3.37
C PHE A 329 37.55 7.51 4.30
N GLY A 330 37.62 7.07 5.56
CA GLY A 330 38.70 7.46 6.49
C GLY A 330 38.72 8.95 6.85
N GLY A 331 37.57 9.61 6.86
CA GLY A 331 37.46 11.05 7.14
C GLY A 331 37.81 11.95 5.95
N ASN A 332 37.92 11.42 4.73
CA ASN A 332 38.17 12.25 3.54
C ASN A 332 36.89 13.03 3.13
N PRO A 333 36.86 14.38 3.30
CA PRO A 333 35.67 15.17 3.00
C PRO A 333 35.43 15.29 1.48
N GLN A 334 36.45 15.06 0.64
CA GLN A 334 36.32 15.22 -0.81
C GLN A 334 35.32 14.25 -1.41
N MET A 335 35.31 12.99 -0.94
CA MET A 335 34.36 11.98 -1.44
C MET A 335 32.92 12.31 -1.03
N VAL A 336 32.74 12.79 0.21
CA VAL A 336 31.44 13.20 0.75
C VAL A 336 30.87 14.39 -0.04
N ILE A 337 31.68 15.44 -0.22
CA ILE A 337 31.29 16.64 -0.97
C ILE A 337 30.99 16.27 -2.43
N SER A 338 31.83 15.43 -3.05
CA SER A 338 31.60 14.99 -4.43
C SER A 338 30.29 14.21 -4.56
N ARG A 339 29.98 13.29 -3.62
CA ARG A 339 28.71 12.53 -3.59
C ARG A 339 27.50 13.47 -3.50
N ILE A 340 27.53 14.42 -2.55
CA ILE A 340 26.43 15.35 -2.30
C ILE A 340 26.24 16.29 -3.49
N CYS A 341 27.30 16.97 -3.94
CA CYS A 341 27.22 17.91 -5.05
C CYS A 341 26.78 17.23 -6.35
N CYS A 342 27.32 16.05 -6.67
CA CYS A 342 26.91 15.30 -7.85
C CYS A 342 25.46 14.86 -7.77
N GLY A 343 25.04 14.31 -6.62
CA GLY A 343 23.67 13.83 -6.48
C GLY A 343 22.64 14.96 -6.50
N ILE A 344 22.92 16.11 -5.85
CA ILE A 344 22.04 17.29 -5.94
C ILE A 344 21.96 17.79 -7.38
N LEU A 345 23.09 17.88 -8.08
CA LEU A 345 23.12 18.33 -9.46
C LEU A 345 22.32 17.41 -10.38
N ILE A 346 22.50 16.09 -10.27
CA ILE A 346 21.72 15.11 -11.05
C ILE A 346 20.23 15.22 -10.70
N ALA A 347 19.86 15.31 -9.42
CA ALA A 347 18.46 15.42 -9.02
C ALA A 347 17.79 16.69 -9.60
N LEU A 348 18.49 17.82 -9.59
CA LEU A 348 18.01 19.07 -10.20
C LEU A 348 17.90 18.95 -11.73
N LEU A 349 18.91 18.40 -12.40
CA LEU A 349 18.89 18.24 -13.86
C LEU A 349 17.78 17.29 -14.32
N VAL A 350 17.54 16.20 -13.58
CA VAL A 350 16.43 15.28 -13.85
C VAL A 350 15.10 15.99 -13.59
N GLY A 351 14.93 16.68 -12.46
CA GLY A 351 13.73 17.46 -12.17
C GLY A 351 13.44 18.49 -13.28
N LEU A 352 14.47 19.21 -13.74
CA LEU A 352 14.36 20.18 -14.83
C LEU A 352 13.99 19.51 -16.17
N SER A 353 14.52 18.33 -16.47
CA SER A 353 14.11 17.54 -17.64
C SER A 353 12.60 17.24 -17.62
N PHE A 354 12.05 16.93 -16.45
CA PHE A 354 10.60 16.74 -16.27
C PHE A 354 9.80 18.05 -16.31
N ALA A 355 10.42 19.19 -16.02
CA ALA A 355 9.80 20.51 -16.18
C ALA A 355 9.70 20.92 -17.66
N LEU A 356 10.76 20.71 -18.43
CA LEU A 356 10.83 21.09 -19.85
C LEU A 356 9.97 20.21 -20.75
N ARG A 357 9.82 18.94 -20.39
CA ARG A 357 8.95 17.98 -21.10
C ARG A 357 8.06 17.30 -20.08
N THR A 358 6.95 17.92 -19.72
CA THR A 358 5.96 17.30 -18.85
C THR A 358 5.33 16.09 -19.55
N PRO A 359 5.25 14.91 -18.92
CA PRO A 359 4.53 13.77 -19.50
C PRO A 359 3.07 14.13 -19.75
N GLN A 360 2.58 13.89 -20.96
CA GLN A 360 1.18 14.16 -21.34
C GLN A 360 0.20 13.12 -20.74
N GLU A 361 0.71 11.97 -20.29
CA GLU A 361 -0.05 10.91 -19.61
C GLU A 361 0.01 11.05 -18.08
N GLN A 362 -1.00 10.50 -17.41
CA GLN A 362 -1.01 10.39 -15.95
C GLN A 362 0.23 9.62 -15.47
N VAL A 363 1.08 10.29 -14.69
CA VAL A 363 2.32 9.74 -14.11
C VAL A 363 2.00 8.56 -13.18
N LEU A 364 0.94 8.70 -12.38
CA LEU A 364 0.39 7.66 -11.51
C LEU A 364 -0.57 6.76 -12.30
N LYS A 365 -0.54 5.46 -12.06
CA LYS A 365 -1.51 4.52 -12.64
C LYS A 365 -2.95 4.87 -12.21
N GLN A 366 -3.94 4.73 -13.10
CA GLN A 366 -5.35 5.13 -12.91
C GLN A 366 -6.01 4.62 -11.60
N ASN A 367 -5.59 3.48 -11.06
CA ASN A 367 -6.07 2.97 -9.77
C ASN A 367 -5.72 3.87 -8.58
N ALA A 368 -4.68 4.72 -8.70
CA ALA A 368 -4.31 5.72 -7.69
C ALA A 368 -5.03 7.07 -7.90
N ALA A 369 -5.56 7.32 -9.11
CA ALA A 369 -6.24 8.57 -9.48
C ALA A 369 -7.73 8.57 -9.10
N MET A 370 -8.39 7.41 -8.97
CA MET A 370 -9.78 7.32 -8.50
C MET A 370 -9.97 7.79 -7.05
N LEU A 371 -8.87 8.03 -6.31
CA LEU A 371 -8.87 8.63 -4.97
C LEU A 371 -8.85 10.17 -4.97
N LEU A 372 -8.66 10.83 -6.13
CA LEU A 372 -8.64 12.30 -6.24
C LEU A 372 -9.95 12.94 -5.77
N THR A 373 -11.06 12.20 -5.77
CA THR A 373 -12.39 12.69 -5.37
C THR A 373 -12.76 12.41 -3.91
N CYS A 374 -11.98 11.62 -3.16
CA CYS A 374 -12.28 11.30 -1.76
C CYS A 374 -11.77 12.36 -0.76
N GLY A 375 -10.97 13.33 -1.21
CA GLY A 375 -10.47 14.43 -0.37
C GLY A 375 -11.41 15.64 -0.23
N ALA A 376 -12.60 15.60 -0.83
CA ALA A 376 -13.52 16.75 -0.89
C ALA A 376 -14.60 16.79 0.21
N TYR A 377 -14.44 16.05 1.32
CA TYR A 377 -15.31 16.16 2.49
C TYR A 377 -14.49 16.35 3.78
N THR A 378 -13.84 17.50 3.91
CA THR A 378 -13.53 18.05 5.22
C THR A 378 -14.11 19.45 5.30
N ASN A 379 -15.39 19.53 5.70
CA ASN A 379 -16.00 20.63 6.45
C ASN A 379 -17.44 20.21 6.78
N ASP A 380 -17.58 19.38 7.82
CA ASP A 380 -18.75 19.28 8.72
C ASP A 380 -18.95 17.85 9.25
N ALA A 381 -18.32 17.56 10.40
CA ALA A 381 -18.84 16.61 11.39
C ALA A 381 -18.04 16.81 12.68
N GLN A 382 -18.66 17.45 13.66
CA GLN A 382 -18.13 17.59 15.02
C GLN A 382 -18.34 16.27 15.78
N GLY A 383 -17.28 15.48 15.94
CA GLY A 383 -17.29 14.31 16.85
C GLY A 383 -16.02 13.46 16.72
N SER A 384 -15.17 13.44 17.75
CA SER A 384 -13.89 12.69 17.85
C SER A 384 -12.84 12.96 16.74
N ARG A 385 -12.34 14.21 16.69
CA ARG A 385 -11.37 14.70 15.69
C ARG A 385 -10.03 13.96 15.60
N THR A 386 -9.59 13.26 16.65
CA THR A 386 -8.23 12.68 16.70
C THR A 386 -8.25 11.19 16.33
N LEU A 387 -9.19 10.41 16.87
CA LEU A 387 -9.25 8.96 16.64
C LEU A 387 -9.58 8.65 15.17
N GLN A 388 -10.48 9.43 14.56
CA GLN A 388 -10.85 9.28 13.15
C GLN A 388 -9.68 9.65 12.21
N LYS A 389 -8.90 10.68 12.54
CA LYS A 389 -7.69 11.04 11.78
C LYS A 389 -6.60 9.98 11.88
N VAL A 390 -6.38 9.41 13.07
CA VAL A 390 -5.42 8.33 13.28
C VAL A 390 -5.87 7.07 12.54
N ARG A 391 -7.16 6.73 12.57
CA ARG A 391 -7.71 5.60 11.81
C ARG A 391 -7.50 5.78 10.29
N LEU A 392 -7.84 6.95 9.75
CA LEU A 392 -7.62 7.27 8.33
C LEU A 392 -6.14 7.20 7.96
N LEU A 393 -5.24 7.68 8.83
CA LEU A 393 -3.80 7.58 8.64
C LEU A 393 -3.34 6.12 8.58
N LEU A 394 -3.79 5.28 9.51
CA LEU A 394 -3.46 3.85 9.55
C LEU A 394 -4.01 3.09 8.35
N GLU A 395 -5.22 3.41 7.90
CA GLU A 395 -5.83 2.80 6.71
C GLU A 395 -5.04 3.14 5.44
N HIS A 396 -4.67 4.41 5.25
CA HIS A 396 -3.81 4.83 4.14
C HIS A 396 -2.42 4.19 4.21
N ALA A 397 -1.78 4.20 5.38
CA ALA A 397 -0.46 3.63 5.59
C ALA A 397 -0.44 2.12 5.35
N SER A 398 -1.43 1.38 5.87
CA SER A 398 -1.56 -0.07 5.66
C SER A 398 -1.73 -0.41 4.18
N ARG A 399 -2.61 0.30 3.47
CA ARG A 399 -2.84 0.09 2.04
C ARG A 399 -1.57 0.34 1.23
N ASP A 400 -0.85 1.42 1.51
CA ASP A 400 0.41 1.74 0.83
C ASP A 400 1.52 0.74 1.18
N PHE A 401 1.60 0.29 2.43
CA PHE A 401 2.54 -0.74 2.89
C PHE A 401 2.37 -2.04 2.11
N PHE A 402 1.15 -2.56 2.00
CA PHE A 402 0.92 -3.81 1.27
C PHE A 402 0.97 -3.66 -0.25
N SER A 403 0.68 -2.46 -0.78
CA SER A 403 0.79 -2.19 -2.21
C SER A 403 2.25 -2.21 -2.67
N VAL A 404 3.14 -1.53 -1.93
CA VAL A 404 4.56 -1.39 -2.26
C VAL A 404 5.39 -2.57 -1.73
N GLY A 405 5.05 -3.09 -0.54
CA GLY A 405 5.79 -4.13 0.16
C GLY A 405 5.96 -5.42 -0.63
N LYS A 406 4.99 -5.82 -1.45
CA LYS A 406 5.10 -7.00 -2.33
C LYS A 406 6.24 -6.88 -3.33
N PHE A 407 6.44 -5.68 -3.87
CA PHE A 407 7.52 -5.40 -4.82
C PHE A 407 8.86 -5.27 -4.11
N LEU A 408 8.87 -4.76 -2.86
CA LEU A 408 10.05 -4.79 -2.01
C LEU A 408 10.51 -6.23 -1.74
N LEU A 409 9.61 -7.17 -1.43
CA LEU A 409 9.95 -8.58 -1.21
C LEU A 409 10.61 -9.21 -2.45
N ILE A 410 10.07 -8.96 -3.64
CA ILE A 410 10.61 -9.49 -4.90
C ILE A 410 11.97 -8.85 -5.22
N GLY A 411 12.08 -7.52 -5.08
CA GLY A 411 13.32 -6.79 -5.33
C GLY A 411 14.43 -7.15 -4.36
N ALA A 412 14.12 -7.31 -3.07
CA ALA A 412 15.08 -7.74 -2.05
C ALA A 412 15.60 -9.16 -2.34
N PHE A 413 14.73 -10.08 -2.78
CA PHE A 413 15.15 -11.42 -3.16
C PHE A 413 16.11 -11.41 -4.35
N LEU A 414 15.75 -10.66 -5.41
CA LEU A 414 16.58 -10.53 -6.59
C LEU A 414 17.95 -9.89 -6.26
N SER A 415 17.96 -8.89 -5.38
CA SER A 415 19.18 -8.22 -4.90
C SER A 415 20.07 -9.18 -4.09
N ALA A 416 19.47 -10.01 -3.23
CA ALA A 416 20.18 -11.02 -2.45
C ALA A 416 20.85 -12.09 -3.34
N VAL A 417 20.19 -12.49 -4.42
CA VAL A 417 20.80 -13.38 -5.43
C VAL A 417 22.02 -12.73 -6.05
N PHE A 418 21.92 -11.47 -6.48
CA PHE A 418 23.07 -10.73 -7.02
C PHE A 418 24.21 -10.55 -6.02
N GLN A 419 23.91 -10.27 -4.75
CA GLN A 419 24.92 -10.17 -3.69
C GLN A 419 25.63 -11.50 -3.44
N SER A 420 24.91 -12.63 -3.51
CA SER A 420 25.48 -13.97 -3.30
C SER A 420 26.38 -14.45 -4.43
N ALA A 421 26.14 -13.99 -5.66
CA ALA A 421 26.92 -14.35 -6.84
C ALA A 421 28.35 -13.78 -6.78
N GLY A 422 28.60 -12.82 -5.89
CA GLY A 422 29.90 -12.20 -5.66
C GLY A 422 30.25 -11.12 -6.69
N THR A 423 31.02 -10.12 -6.24
CA THR A 423 31.45 -8.98 -7.07
C THR A 423 32.84 -9.17 -7.69
N GLY A 424 33.53 -10.26 -7.36
CA GLY A 424 34.94 -10.49 -7.76
C GLY A 424 35.18 -10.62 -9.27
N ALA A 425 34.22 -11.21 -10.01
CA ALA A 425 34.31 -11.25 -11.47
C ALA A 425 34.06 -9.87 -12.10
N LEU A 426 33.18 -9.05 -11.50
CA LEU A 426 32.90 -7.71 -11.99
C LEU A 426 34.12 -6.80 -11.83
N THR A 427 34.80 -6.82 -10.67
CA THR A 427 35.96 -5.96 -10.43
C THR A 427 37.13 -6.23 -11.38
N LEU A 428 37.37 -7.48 -11.74
CA LEU A 428 38.40 -7.88 -12.71
C LEU A 428 38.06 -7.41 -14.13
N LEU A 429 36.79 -7.43 -14.53
CA LEU A 429 36.34 -6.90 -15.80
C LEU A 429 36.43 -5.36 -15.84
N GLY A 430 36.18 -4.71 -14.72
CA GLY A 430 36.24 -3.25 -14.58
C GLY A 430 37.64 -2.71 -14.81
N SER A 431 38.64 -3.31 -14.16
CA SER A 431 40.04 -2.84 -14.22
C SER A 431 40.64 -2.92 -15.63
N GLN A 432 40.15 -3.80 -16.51
CA GLN A 432 40.63 -3.93 -17.89
C GLN A 432 39.87 -3.07 -18.91
N SER A 433 38.72 -2.49 -18.53
CA SER A 433 37.76 -1.87 -19.46
C SER A 433 37.92 -0.35 -19.64
N GLY A 434 38.99 0.23 -19.09
CA GLY A 434 39.23 1.68 -19.09
C GLY A 434 38.21 2.47 -18.25
N LEU A 435 38.29 3.81 -18.31
CA LEU A 435 37.46 4.71 -17.50
C LEU A 435 35.95 4.53 -17.75
N VAL A 436 35.55 4.44 -19.02
CA VAL A 436 34.15 4.29 -19.44
C VAL A 436 33.57 2.97 -18.94
N GLY A 437 34.28 1.85 -19.17
CA GLY A 437 33.84 0.53 -18.74
C GLY A 437 33.76 0.42 -17.22
N SER A 438 34.73 0.99 -16.49
CA SER A 438 34.72 1.05 -15.02
C SER A 438 33.48 1.78 -14.49
N ILE A 439 33.12 2.94 -15.05
CA ILE A 439 31.94 3.71 -14.62
C ILE A 439 30.64 2.91 -14.88
N LEU A 440 30.47 2.37 -16.09
CA LEU A 440 29.27 1.61 -16.45
C LEU A 440 29.11 0.35 -15.59
N LEU A 441 30.22 -0.36 -15.35
CA LEU A 441 30.25 -1.52 -14.47
C LEU A 441 29.83 -1.15 -13.05
N MET A 442 30.36 -0.06 -12.50
CA MET A 442 30.03 0.37 -11.15
C MET A 442 28.58 0.83 -11.02
N MET A 443 28.03 1.49 -12.04
CA MET A 443 26.59 1.81 -12.08
C MET A 443 25.73 0.56 -12.14
N LEU A 444 26.09 -0.43 -12.95
CA LEU A 444 25.39 -1.72 -13.02
C LEU A 444 25.47 -2.47 -11.69
N THR A 445 26.65 -2.47 -11.07
CA THR A 445 26.88 -3.10 -9.76
C THR A 445 26.02 -2.43 -8.69
N ALA A 446 25.95 -1.10 -8.66
CA ALA A 446 25.10 -0.35 -7.74
C ALA A 446 23.62 -0.73 -7.92
N PHE A 447 23.15 -0.80 -9.18
CA PHE A 447 21.79 -1.19 -9.51
C PHE A 447 21.45 -2.58 -8.99
N CYS A 448 22.30 -3.57 -9.29
CA CYS A 448 22.06 -4.97 -8.96
C CYS A 448 22.17 -5.26 -7.46
N LEU A 449 23.14 -4.67 -6.76
CA LEU A 449 23.33 -4.92 -5.33
C LEU A 449 22.22 -4.27 -4.48
N SER A 450 21.63 -3.15 -4.93
CA SER A 450 20.47 -2.49 -4.28
C SER A 450 20.60 -2.36 -2.75
N LEU A 451 21.78 -1.96 -2.29
CA LEU A 451 22.05 -1.82 -0.86
C LEU A 451 21.34 -0.57 -0.32
N CYS A 452 21.24 -0.45 0.99
CA CYS A 452 20.76 0.79 1.60
C CYS A 452 21.83 1.88 1.49
N SER A 453 21.40 3.14 1.37
CA SER A 453 22.28 4.28 1.08
C SER A 453 23.43 4.51 2.09
N SER A 454 23.31 3.95 3.30
CA SER A 454 24.37 3.91 4.32
C SER A 454 25.38 2.79 4.07
N SER A 455 24.91 1.58 3.72
CA SER A 455 25.76 0.41 3.44
C SER A 455 26.52 0.53 2.12
N ASP A 456 26.00 1.32 1.16
CA ASP A 456 26.68 1.65 -0.09
C ASP A 456 28.09 2.21 0.12
N ALA A 457 28.28 3.04 1.15
CA ALA A 457 29.56 3.66 1.45
C ALA A 457 30.66 2.63 1.79
N VAL A 458 30.31 1.64 2.61
CA VAL A 458 31.24 0.59 3.04
C VAL A 458 31.62 -0.31 1.87
N VAL A 459 30.63 -0.70 1.06
CA VAL A 459 30.86 -1.54 -0.12
C VAL A 459 31.66 -0.78 -1.19
N ALA A 460 31.34 0.49 -1.45
CA ALA A 460 32.08 1.33 -2.37
C ALA A 460 33.57 1.49 -1.99
N ARG A 461 33.87 1.60 -0.69
CA ARG A 461 35.26 1.68 -0.21
C ARG A 461 36.06 0.43 -0.60
N SER A 462 35.46 -0.76 -0.59
CA SER A 462 36.17 -2.00 -0.97
C SER A 462 36.66 -1.97 -2.43
N PHE A 463 36.02 -1.20 -3.30
CA PHE A 463 36.38 -1.06 -4.72
C PHE A 463 37.39 0.05 -5.01
N SER A 464 37.57 0.97 -4.07
CA SER A 464 38.42 2.16 -4.28
C SER A 464 39.92 1.89 -4.41
N ASN A 465 40.39 0.69 -4.05
CA ASN A 465 41.80 0.31 -4.25
C ASN A 465 42.07 -0.27 -5.66
N GLY A 466 41.03 -0.59 -6.45
CA GLY A 466 41.17 -1.27 -7.75
C GLY A 466 40.47 -0.59 -8.92
N LEU A 467 39.64 0.43 -8.67
CA LEU A 467 38.89 1.15 -9.70
C LEU A 467 39.05 2.67 -9.53
N PRO A 468 38.92 3.45 -10.63
CA PRO A 468 39.00 4.91 -10.57
C PRO A 468 37.98 5.51 -9.59
N GLY A 469 38.39 6.56 -8.87
CA GLY A 469 37.51 7.26 -7.92
C GLY A 469 36.19 7.76 -8.53
N SER A 470 36.17 8.11 -9.81
CA SER A 470 34.95 8.49 -10.54
C SER A 470 33.96 7.33 -10.72
N ALA A 471 34.45 6.10 -10.89
CA ALA A 471 33.61 4.90 -10.98
C ALA A 471 33.02 4.54 -9.60
N VAL A 472 33.82 4.67 -8.54
CA VAL A 472 33.34 4.52 -7.15
C VAL A 472 32.31 5.60 -6.81
N LEU A 473 32.51 6.83 -7.26
CA LEU A 473 31.54 7.92 -7.11
C LEU A 473 30.25 7.63 -7.89
N ALA A 474 30.34 7.07 -9.09
CA ALA A 474 29.17 6.66 -9.86
C ALA A 474 28.34 5.62 -9.11
N PHE A 475 28.98 4.66 -8.42
CA PHE A 475 28.29 3.72 -7.54
C PHE A 475 27.56 4.42 -6.39
N LEU A 476 28.24 5.32 -5.66
CA LEU A 476 27.68 6.02 -4.50
C LEU A 476 26.54 6.98 -4.82
N VAL A 477 26.47 7.47 -6.06
CA VAL A 477 25.46 8.41 -6.52
C VAL A 477 24.31 7.67 -7.21
N PHE A 478 24.60 6.68 -8.05
CA PHE A 478 23.58 5.96 -8.81
C PHE A 478 22.73 5.04 -7.93
N GLY A 479 23.35 4.27 -7.03
CA GLY A 479 22.64 3.28 -6.19
C GLY A 479 21.46 3.86 -5.40
N PRO A 480 21.66 4.92 -4.59
CA PRO A 480 20.57 5.53 -3.82
C PRO A 480 19.47 6.17 -4.68
N MET A 481 19.76 6.51 -5.93
CA MET A 481 18.78 7.10 -6.87
C MET A 481 17.96 6.02 -7.57
N LEU A 482 18.62 4.95 -8.02
CA LEU A 482 18.03 3.88 -8.80
C LEU A 482 18.70 2.54 -8.54
N ASP A 483 17.89 1.59 -8.13
CA ASP A 483 18.27 0.21 -7.94
C ASP A 483 17.11 -0.74 -8.28
N VAL A 484 17.35 -2.05 -8.23
CA VAL A 484 16.36 -3.08 -8.60
C VAL A 484 15.12 -2.98 -7.73
N LYS A 485 15.26 -2.85 -6.41
CA LYS A 485 14.12 -2.81 -5.47
C LYS A 485 13.30 -1.53 -5.66
N ASN A 486 13.93 -0.37 -5.76
CA ASN A 486 13.29 0.93 -5.95
C ASN A 486 12.58 0.99 -7.29
N LEU A 487 13.20 0.48 -8.37
CA LEU A 487 12.57 0.43 -9.68
C LEU A 487 11.31 -0.45 -9.66
N LEU A 488 11.37 -1.61 -9.01
CA LEU A 488 10.20 -2.48 -8.84
C LEU A 488 9.11 -1.81 -7.98
N MET A 489 9.48 -1.13 -6.90
CA MET A 489 8.55 -0.38 -6.04
C MET A 489 7.89 0.77 -6.82
N LEU A 490 8.65 1.58 -7.55
CA LEU A 490 8.13 2.64 -8.41
C LEU A 490 7.24 2.09 -9.53
N SER A 491 7.51 0.87 -10.02
CA SER A 491 6.68 0.20 -11.02
C SER A 491 5.27 -0.13 -10.53
N SER A 492 5.07 -0.24 -9.22
CA SER A 492 3.74 -0.42 -8.64
C SER A 492 2.89 0.85 -8.71
N VAL A 493 3.54 2.02 -8.65
CA VAL A 493 2.89 3.33 -8.54
C VAL A 493 2.80 4.06 -9.88
N CYS A 494 3.89 4.06 -10.66
CA CYS A 494 4.06 4.91 -11.83
C CYS A 494 3.84 4.16 -13.15
N SER A 495 3.56 4.91 -14.22
CA SER A 495 3.46 4.35 -15.57
C SER A 495 4.82 3.83 -16.08
N LYS A 496 4.82 2.78 -16.92
CA LYS A 496 6.06 2.19 -17.47
C LYS A 496 6.88 3.21 -18.26
N ARG A 497 6.23 4.12 -18.99
CA ARG A 497 6.89 5.17 -19.79
C ARG A 497 7.61 6.19 -18.90
N PHE A 498 6.98 6.59 -17.80
CA PHE A 498 7.61 7.47 -16.81
C PHE A 498 8.86 6.82 -16.22
N LEU A 499 8.79 5.54 -15.83
CA LEU A 499 9.91 4.81 -15.25
C LEU A 499 11.08 4.70 -16.21
N VAL A 500 10.83 4.26 -17.45
CA VAL A 500 11.89 4.14 -18.47
C VAL A 500 12.57 5.48 -18.69
N ARG A 501 11.80 6.57 -18.79
CA ARG A 501 12.35 7.91 -18.93
C ARG A 501 13.19 8.32 -17.72
N LEU A 502 12.66 8.15 -16.51
CA LEU A 502 13.36 8.45 -15.26
C LEU A 502 14.69 7.68 -15.21
N SER A 503 14.65 6.37 -15.42
CA SER A 503 15.82 5.51 -15.41
C SER A 503 16.89 5.91 -16.42
N LEU A 504 16.50 6.16 -17.67
CA LEU A 504 17.43 6.60 -18.70
C LEU A 504 18.03 7.97 -18.39
N THR A 505 17.22 8.95 -17.94
CA THR A 505 17.73 10.29 -17.62
C THR A 505 18.72 10.29 -16.47
N VAL A 506 18.44 9.55 -15.39
CA VAL A 506 19.36 9.42 -14.25
C VAL A 506 20.64 8.69 -14.67
N ALA A 507 20.53 7.60 -15.43
CA ALA A 507 21.70 6.85 -15.89
C ALA A 507 22.61 7.70 -16.79
N VAL A 508 22.05 8.38 -17.79
CA VAL A 508 22.83 9.24 -18.71
C VAL A 508 23.48 10.40 -17.94
N LEU A 509 22.75 11.09 -17.07
CA LEU A 509 23.32 12.22 -16.32
C LEU A 509 24.39 11.77 -15.32
N CYS A 510 24.18 10.64 -14.64
CA CYS A 510 25.17 10.07 -13.73
C CYS A 510 26.45 9.68 -14.47
N PHE A 511 26.31 8.98 -15.61
CA PHE A 511 27.45 8.61 -16.45
C PHE A 511 28.20 9.85 -16.95
N CYS A 512 27.50 10.82 -17.56
CA CYS A 512 28.13 12.03 -18.11
C CYS A 512 28.86 12.85 -17.03
N LEU A 513 28.24 13.04 -15.86
CA LEU A 513 28.82 13.84 -14.79
C LEU A 513 30.04 13.17 -14.17
N THR A 514 29.97 11.86 -13.90
CA THR A 514 31.10 11.11 -13.32
C THR A 514 32.22 10.89 -14.33
N PHE A 515 31.91 10.71 -15.61
CA PHE A 515 32.88 10.69 -16.69
C PHE A 515 33.61 12.02 -16.81
N LEU A 516 32.88 13.14 -16.85
CA LEU A 516 33.46 14.48 -16.90
C LEU A 516 34.39 14.75 -15.71
N LEU A 517 33.97 14.36 -14.50
CA LEU A 517 34.81 14.47 -13.31
C LEU A 517 36.04 13.56 -13.40
N GLY A 518 35.90 12.35 -13.95
CA GLY A 518 37.02 11.44 -14.20
C GLY A 518 38.05 12.02 -15.19
N THR A 519 37.60 12.72 -16.23
CA THR A 519 38.48 13.33 -17.24
C THR A 519 39.10 14.65 -16.78
N LEU A 520 38.37 15.49 -16.04
CA LEU A 520 38.84 16.81 -15.59
C LEU A 520 39.86 16.72 -14.46
N LYS A 521 39.75 15.70 -13.61
CA LYS A 521 40.48 15.65 -12.34
C LYS A 521 41.66 14.68 -12.29
N GLY A 522 42.03 14.00 -13.39
CA GLY A 522 43.24 13.18 -13.44
C GLY A 522 43.42 12.24 -12.22
N GLY A 523 42.32 11.63 -11.75
CA GLY A 523 42.28 10.84 -10.52
C GLY A 523 42.19 11.67 -9.23
N ILE A 524 40.97 11.94 -8.74
CA ILE A 524 40.77 12.09 -7.30
C ILE A 524 40.35 10.73 -6.75
N LEU A 525 41.37 9.97 -6.39
CA LEU A 525 41.52 9.20 -5.16
C LEU A 525 42.90 8.54 -5.20
#